data_AF-C1E3J1-F1
#
_entry.id   AF-C1E3J1-F1
#
_cell.length_a   1.000
_cell.length_b   1.000
_cell.length_c   1.000
_cell.angle_alpha   90.00
_cell.angle_beta   90.00
_cell.angle_gamma   90.00
#
_symmetry.space_group_name_H-M   'P 1'
#
loop_
_entity.id
_entity.type
_entity.pdbx_description
1 polymer ?
#
loop_
_entity_poly.entity_id
_entity_poly.type
_entity_poly.pdbx_seq_one_letter_code
_entity_poly.pdbx_strand_id
1 'polypeptide(L)'
;MPPRVEDSDLLAGDVAVVWLFALTQKTASVALSPSFPGWLAPVAVDPESLAGFLGESTWLATTWIVVSAAIGGYELDDGVLGREEGEMREAVKGAALAWIAWAPFALFGLRWFERATGLRSSFPAGVTLGTVLGVMIAWRAFAKVVGLMGWWRPGRVKGEREDDDWAFLFASLGGAAAVATGGAVADFATRWLVEGDIG
;
A
#
# COMPACT_ATOMS: atom_id res chain seq x y z
N MET A 1 0.79 -4.85 26.44
CA MET A 1 -0.10 -3.68 26.52
C MET A 1 -0.97 -3.70 25.26
N PRO A 2 -2.28 -3.41 25.31
CA PRO A 2 -3.08 -3.31 24.09
C PRO A 2 -2.59 -2.15 23.22
N PRO A 3 -2.63 -2.26 21.89
CA PRO A 3 -2.18 -1.19 20.98
C PRO A 3 -3.04 0.07 21.17
N ARG A 4 -2.41 1.24 21.23
CA ARG A 4 -3.12 2.52 21.33
C ARG A 4 -3.30 3.13 19.95
N VAL A 5 -4.48 3.71 19.70
CA VAL A 5 -4.80 4.41 18.46
C VAL A 5 -5.12 5.86 18.84
N GLU A 6 -4.13 6.73 18.68
CA GLU A 6 -4.17 8.13 19.09
C GLU A 6 -4.25 9.05 17.87
N ASP A 7 -3.61 8.67 16.75
CA ASP A 7 -3.73 9.37 15.46
C ASP A 7 -4.83 8.74 14.57
N SER A 8 -6.08 9.13 14.82
CA SER A 8 -7.24 8.66 14.05
C SER A 8 -7.25 9.14 12.60
N ASP A 9 -6.63 10.28 12.32
CA ASP A 9 -6.60 10.88 10.99
C ASP A 9 -5.62 10.12 10.08
N LEU A 10 -4.45 9.74 10.61
CA LEU A 10 -3.51 8.88 9.90
C LEU A 10 -4.12 7.50 9.63
N LEU A 11 -4.84 6.92 10.58
CA LEU A 11 -5.55 5.65 10.38
C LEU A 11 -6.58 5.76 9.26
N ALA A 12 -7.47 6.77 9.30
CA ALA A 12 -8.47 6.97 8.26
C ALA A 12 -7.82 7.21 6.88
N GLY A 13 -6.72 7.95 6.87
CA GLY A 13 -5.89 8.18 5.69
C GLY A 13 -5.30 6.90 5.10
N ASP A 14 -4.68 6.07 5.94
CA ASP A 14 -4.13 4.77 5.54
C ASP A 14 -5.22 3.89 4.89
N VAL A 15 -6.42 3.83 5.50
CA VAL A 15 -7.56 3.09 4.94
C VAL A 15 -7.96 3.63 3.57
N ALA A 16 -8.14 4.94 3.47
CA ALA A 16 -8.55 5.58 2.23
C ALA A 16 -7.55 5.33 1.11
N VAL A 17 -6.25 5.44 1.41
CA VAL A 17 -5.17 5.25 0.43
C VAL A 17 -5.06 3.79 -0.01
N VAL A 18 -5.11 2.83 0.91
CA VAL A 18 -5.07 1.40 0.54
C VAL A 18 -6.30 1.02 -0.30
N TRP A 19 -7.48 1.56 0.04
CA TRP A 19 -8.69 1.34 -0.75
C TRP A 19 -8.62 1.97 -2.14
N LEU A 20 -8.15 3.22 -2.26
CA LEU A 20 -7.96 3.90 -3.54
C LEU A 20 -6.92 3.19 -4.43
N PHE A 21 -5.86 2.66 -3.82
CA PHE A 21 -4.89 1.83 -4.50
C PHE A 21 -5.56 0.57 -5.08
N ALA A 22 -6.32 -0.17 -4.27
CA ALA A 22 -7.04 -1.36 -4.73
C ALA A 22 -8.05 -1.02 -5.84
N LEU A 23 -8.74 0.13 -5.74
CA LEU A 23 -9.66 0.61 -6.76
C LEU A 23 -8.93 0.92 -8.07
N THR A 24 -7.75 1.52 -7.99
CA THR A 24 -6.91 1.83 -9.15
C THR A 24 -6.41 0.55 -9.82
N GLN A 25 -5.95 -0.42 -9.03
CA GLN A 25 -5.60 -1.75 -9.54
C GLN A 25 -6.79 -2.42 -10.22
N LYS A 26 -7.98 -2.37 -9.62
CA LYS A 26 -9.18 -2.93 -10.23
C LYS A 26 -9.55 -2.25 -11.55
N THR A 27 -9.45 -0.93 -11.59
CA THR A 27 -9.74 -0.15 -12.80
C THR A 27 -8.74 -0.47 -13.90
N ALA A 28 -7.45 -0.57 -13.57
CA ALA A 28 -6.41 -0.94 -14.50
C ALA A 28 -6.57 -2.37 -15.03
N SER A 29 -6.94 -3.34 -14.19
CA SER A 29 -7.15 -4.72 -14.64
C SER A 29 -8.35 -4.85 -15.58
N VAL A 30 -9.42 -4.08 -15.35
CA VAL A 30 -10.56 -4.00 -16.27
C VAL A 30 -10.16 -3.33 -17.59
N ALA A 31 -9.45 -2.19 -17.54
CA ALA A 31 -9.05 -1.44 -18.73
C ALA A 31 -8.05 -2.21 -19.62
N LEU A 32 -7.22 -3.08 -19.02
CA LEU A 32 -6.26 -3.92 -19.73
C LEU A 32 -6.83 -5.28 -20.17
N SER A 33 -8.09 -5.58 -19.80
CA SER A 33 -8.74 -6.83 -20.21
C SER A 33 -8.98 -6.88 -21.72
N PRO A 34 -8.74 -8.02 -22.40
CA PRO A 34 -9.11 -8.19 -23.80
C PRO A 34 -10.60 -7.98 -24.08
N SER A 35 -11.45 -8.16 -23.07
CA SER A 35 -12.91 -7.96 -23.13
C SER A 35 -13.37 -6.55 -22.75
N PHE A 36 -12.44 -5.60 -22.57
CA PHE A 36 -12.79 -4.24 -22.18
C PHE A 36 -13.72 -3.59 -23.22
N PRO A 37 -14.97 -3.22 -22.86
CA PRO A 37 -15.95 -2.74 -23.82
C PRO A 37 -15.72 -1.27 -24.25
N GLY A 38 -14.74 -0.59 -23.66
CA GLY A 38 -14.45 0.83 -23.88
C GLY A 38 -14.99 1.73 -22.76
N TRP A 39 -14.41 2.93 -22.64
CA TRP A 39 -14.70 3.87 -21.54
C TRP A 39 -16.13 4.44 -21.51
N LEU A 40 -16.83 4.39 -22.65
CA LEU A 40 -18.19 4.90 -22.80
C LEU A 40 -19.24 3.78 -22.85
N ALA A 41 -18.82 2.52 -22.70
CA ALA A 41 -19.76 1.42 -22.69
C ALA A 41 -20.60 1.42 -21.40
N PRO A 42 -21.84 0.91 -21.45
CA PRO A 42 -22.67 0.75 -20.27
C PRO A 42 -21.93 -0.09 -19.21
N VAL A 43 -21.93 0.39 -17.96
CA VAL A 43 -21.29 -0.31 -16.85
C VAL A 43 -22.11 -1.55 -16.51
N ALA A 44 -21.67 -2.71 -16.99
CA ALA A 44 -22.12 -4.00 -16.48
C ALA A 44 -21.24 -4.37 -15.28
N VAL A 45 -21.85 -4.46 -14.08
CA VAL A 45 -21.14 -4.89 -12.87
C VAL A 45 -21.17 -6.41 -12.82
N ASP A 46 -20.00 -7.03 -12.96
CA ASP A 46 -19.83 -8.45 -12.70
C ASP A 46 -19.75 -8.69 -11.18
N PRO A 47 -20.70 -9.45 -10.57
CA PRO A 47 -20.73 -9.66 -9.13
C PRO A 47 -19.49 -10.36 -8.57
N GLU A 48 -18.90 -11.30 -9.32
CA GLU A 48 -17.70 -12.03 -8.88
C GLU A 48 -16.48 -11.11 -8.85
N SER A 49 -16.28 -10.34 -9.92
CA SER A 49 -15.27 -9.29 -10.03
C SER A 49 -15.39 -8.22 -8.93
N LEU A 50 -16.62 -7.82 -8.57
CA LEU A 50 -16.89 -6.89 -7.48
C LEU A 50 -16.59 -7.52 -6.11
N ALA A 51 -17.06 -8.73 -5.86
CA ALA A 51 -16.81 -9.45 -4.61
C ALA A 51 -15.32 -9.69 -4.37
N GLY A 52 -14.58 -10.04 -5.44
CA GLY A 52 -13.12 -10.20 -5.39
C GLY A 52 -12.42 -8.90 -5.00
N PHE A 53 -12.81 -7.78 -5.62
CA PHE A 53 -12.28 -6.46 -5.28
C PHE A 53 -12.59 -6.06 -3.83
N LEU A 54 -13.82 -6.25 -3.35
CA LEU A 54 -14.21 -5.90 -1.99
C LEU A 54 -13.48 -6.76 -0.96
N GLY A 55 -13.37 -8.07 -1.21
CA GLY A 55 -12.63 -8.98 -0.33
C GLY A 55 -11.14 -8.65 -0.25
N GLU A 56 -10.52 -8.42 -1.41
CA GLU A 56 -9.10 -8.03 -1.50
C GLU A 56 -8.83 -6.71 -0.79
N SER A 57 -9.57 -5.65 -1.13
CA SER A 57 -9.39 -4.32 -0.53
C SER A 57 -9.64 -4.32 0.98
N THR A 58 -10.67 -5.03 1.44
CA THR A 58 -10.97 -5.18 2.87
C THR A 58 -9.84 -5.90 3.59
N TRP A 59 -9.31 -6.98 3.00
CA TRP A 59 -8.21 -7.72 3.60
C TRP A 59 -6.95 -6.86 3.72
N LEU A 60 -6.55 -6.20 2.64
CA LEU A 60 -5.35 -5.35 2.60
C LEU A 60 -5.46 -4.22 3.64
N ALA A 61 -6.58 -3.50 3.66
CA ALA A 61 -6.79 -2.39 4.59
C ALA A 61 -6.86 -2.85 6.05
N THR A 62 -7.64 -3.90 6.34
CA THR A 62 -7.81 -4.38 7.72
C THR A 62 -6.51 -4.92 8.29
N THR A 63 -5.77 -5.72 7.51
CA THR A 63 -4.48 -6.24 7.96
C THR A 63 -3.44 -5.13 8.11
N TRP A 64 -3.46 -4.11 7.24
CA TRP A 64 -2.58 -2.95 7.37
C TRP A 64 -2.80 -2.24 8.70
N ILE A 65 -4.06 -1.91 9.03
CA ILE A 65 -4.39 -1.24 10.29
C ILE A 65 -4.00 -2.10 11.48
N VAL A 66 -4.36 -3.39 11.48
CA VAL A 66 -4.11 -4.28 12.62
C VAL A 66 -2.61 -4.43 12.88
N VAL A 67 -1.82 -4.65 11.83
CA VAL A 67 -0.36 -4.76 11.96
C VAL A 67 0.25 -3.43 12.38
N SER A 68 -0.13 -2.33 11.73
CA SER A 68 0.37 -0.98 12.06
C SER A 68 0.06 -0.59 13.49
N ALA A 69 -1.17 -0.84 13.96
CA ALA A 69 -1.56 -0.59 15.35
C ALA A 69 -0.75 -1.47 16.32
N ALA A 70 -0.55 -2.75 16.00
CA ALA A 70 0.19 -3.68 16.86
C ALA A 70 1.67 -3.29 17.07
N ILE A 71 2.27 -2.57 16.12
CA ILE A 71 3.63 -2.06 16.21
C ILE A 71 3.71 -0.58 16.63
N GLY A 72 2.59 0.01 17.06
CA GLY A 72 2.53 1.38 17.57
C GLY A 72 2.49 2.47 16.49
N GLY A 73 2.05 2.16 15.28
CA GLY A 73 2.07 3.09 14.13
C GLY A 73 1.02 4.18 14.14
N TYR A 74 0.19 4.22 15.19
CA TYR A 74 -0.82 5.25 15.44
C TYR A 74 -0.71 5.82 16.86
N GLU A 75 0.39 5.55 17.57
CA GLU A 75 0.69 6.13 18.88
C GLU A 75 1.40 7.49 18.66
N LEU A 76 1.03 8.50 19.46
CA LEU A 76 1.64 9.84 19.38
C LEU A 76 2.90 9.94 20.27
N ASP A 77 3.04 9.08 21.27
CA ASP A 77 4.22 8.95 22.14
C ASP A 77 5.33 8.04 21.54
N ASP A 78 6.54 8.05 22.12
CA ASP A 78 7.70 7.27 21.67
C ASP A 78 7.43 5.73 21.67
N GLY A 79 6.99 5.19 20.53
CA GLY A 79 6.75 3.77 20.29
C GLY A 79 7.88 3.04 19.52
N VAL A 80 7.61 1.81 19.06
CA VAL A 80 8.57 0.97 18.29
C VAL A 80 8.90 1.58 16.92
N LEU A 81 7.97 2.34 16.33
CA LEU A 81 8.17 3.07 15.09
C LEU A 81 8.85 4.44 15.28
N GLY A 82 9.22 4.78 16.52
CA GLY A 82 9.78 6.10 16.87
C GLY A 82 8.74 7.21 16.73
N ARG A 83 9.11 8.43 17.15
CA ARG A 83 8.33 9.63 16.84
C ARG A 83 8.32 9.83 15.31
N GLU A 84 7.18 9.55 14.68
CA GLU A 84 6.87 10.12 13.35
C GLU A 84 6.59 11.64 13.44
N GLU A 85 6.78 12.25 14.62
CA GLU A 85 6.68 13.69 14.83
C GLU A 85 7.96 14.40 14.33
N GLY A 86 7.83 15.10 13.21
CA GLY A 86 8.72 16.20 12.84
C GLY A 86 9.68 15.98 11.67
N GLU A 87 9.93 14.74 11.25
CA GLU A 87 10.88 14.46 10.16
C GLU A 87 10.28 13.51 9.10
N MET A 88 10.28 13.94 7.82
CA MET A 88 9.81 13.14 6.68
C MET A 88 10.49 11.76 6.65
N ARG A 89 11.77 11.73 7.02
CA ARG A 89 12.61 10.55 7.06
C ARG A 89 12.07 9.46 7.99
N GLU A 90 11.58 9.82 9.16
CA GLU A 90 11.04 8.84 10.12
C GLU A 90 9.69 8.29 9.64
N ALA A 91 8.85 9.11 9.00
CA ALA A 91 7.61 8.63 8.38
C ALA A 91 7.85 7.62 7.25
N VAL A 92 8.87 7.85 6.41
CA VAL A 92 9.28 6.90 5.36
C VAL A 92 9.78 5.58 5.96
N LYS A 93 10.61 5.64 7.00
CA LYS A 93 11.08 4.44 7.71
C LYS A 93 9.93 3.71 8.40
N GLY A 94 9.03 4.45 9.03
CA GLY A 94 7.84 3.92 9.69
C GLY A 94 6.95 3.17 8.71
N ALA A 95 6.67 3.76 7.55
CA ALA A 95 5.94 3.12 6.46
C ALA A 95 6.62 1.83 5.96
N ALA A 96 7.96 1.86 5.79
CA ALA A 96 8.72 0.69 5.37
C ALA A 96 8.71 -0.44 6.42
N LEU A 97 8.88 -0.11 7.70
CA LEU A 97 8.81 -1.08 8.79
C LEU A 97 7.41 -1.69 8.94
N ALA A 98 6.37 -0.86 8.87
CA ALA A 98 4.99 -1.32 8.86
C ALA A 98 4.74 -2.27 7.67
N TRP A 99 5.25 -1.93 6.49
CA TRP A 99 5.15 -2.79 5.32
C TRP A 99 5.87 -4.13 5.51
N ILE A 100 7.08 -4.14 6.06
CA ILE A 100 7.84 -5.38 6.33
C ILE A 100 7.04 -6.31 7.27
N ALA A 101 6.43 -5.74 8.31
CA ALA A 101 5.60 -6.49 9.25
C ALA A 101 4.29 -6.97 8.60
N TRP A 102 3.69 -6.16 7.72
CA TRP A 102 2.39 -6.39 7.10
C TRP A 102 2.43 -7.39 5.94
N ALA A 103 3.47 -7.32 5.10
CA ALA A 103 3.55 -8.05 3.83
C ALA A 103 3.35 -9.57 3.96
N PRO A 104 3.87 -10.27 5.00
CA PRO A 104 3.61 -11.70 5.17
C PRO A 104 2.12 -12.03 5.40
N PHE A 105 1.41 -11.23 6.20
CA PHE A 105 -0.01 -11.43 6.49
C PHE A 105 -0.89 -11.09 5.29
N ALA A 106 -0.52 -10.03 4.56
CA ALA A 106 -1.15 -9.67 3.30
C ALA A 106 -1.00 -10.80 2.27
N LEU A 107 0.22 -11.30 2.06
CA LEU A 107 0.50 -12.39 1.13
C LEU A 107 -0.28 -13.66 1.49
N PHE A 108 -0.27 -14.04 2.78
CA PHE A 108 -1.00 -15.21 3.26
C PHE A 108 -2.49 -15.08 2.96
N GLY A 109 -3.11 -13.96 3.31
CA GLY A 109 -4.54 -13.80 3.13
C GLY A 109 -4.98 -13.62 1.70
N LEU A 110 -4.19 -12.98 0.84
CA LEU A 110 -4.46 -12.93 -0.60
C LEU A 110 -4.50 -14.35 -1.19
N ARG A 111 -3.51 -15.19 -0.86
CA ARG A 111 -3.47 -16.59 -1.32
C ARG A 111 -4.57 -17.45 -0.72
N TRP A 112 -4.89 -17.23 0.56
CA TRP A 112 -5.99 -17.94 1.22
C TRP A 112 -7.35 -17.54 0.63
N PHE A 113 -7.58 -16.26 0.40
CA PHE A 113 -8.82 -15.73 -0.19
C PHE A 113 -9.05 -16.31 -1.59
N GLU A 114 -8.01 -16.29 -2.43
CA GLU A 114 -8.06 -16.89 -3.77
C GLU A 114 -8.42 -18.38 -3.72
N ARG A 115 -7.80 -19.15 -2.82
CA ARG A 115 -8.09 -20.59 -2.65
C ARG A 115 -9.48 -20.86 -2.07
N ALA A 116 -9.93 -20.05 -1.12
CA ALA A 116 -11.18 -20.27 -0.40
C ALA A 116 -12.41 -19.86 -1.23
N THR A 117 -12.28 -18.82 -2.05
CA THR A 117 -13.39 -18.25 -2.81
C THR A 117 -13.35 -18.58 -4.30
N GLY A 118 -12.19 -18.99 -4.82
CA GLY A 118 -11.96 -19.12 -6.26
C GLY A 118 -11.86 -17.78 -7.00
N LEU A 119 -12.02 -16.66 -6.29
CA LEU A 119 -11.97 -15.32 -6.87
C LEU A 119 -10.52 -14.89 -7.09
N ARG A 120 -10.22 -14.41 -8.30
CA ARG A 120 -8.88 -13.95 -8.65
C ARG A 120 -8.65 -12.52 -8.16
N SER A 121 -7.46 -12.27 -7.61
CA SER A 121 -6.99 -10.91 -7.31
C SER A 121 -6.85 -10.09 -8.59
N SER A 122 -7.01 -8.78 -8.46
CA SER A 122 -6.91 -7.84 -9.58
C SER A 122 -5.51 -7.78 -10.19
N PHE A 123 -4.47 -8.02 -9.38
CA PHE A 123 -3.07 -7.99 -9.77
C PHE A 123 -2.28 -9.10 -9.08
N PRO A 124 -1.15 -9.55 -9.65
CA PRO A 124 -0.28 -10.51 -8.98
C PRO A 124 0.17 -10.02 -7.59
N ALA A 125 0.25 -10.95 -6.62
CA ALA A 125 0.48 -10.60 -5.23
C ALA A 125 1.81 -9.88 -4.99
N GLY A 126 2.90 -10.27 -5.67
CA GLY A 126 4.19 -9.59 -5.56
C GLY A 126 4.13 -8.14 -6.05
N VAL A 127 3.48 -7.89 -7.19
CA VAL A 127 3.23 -6.53 -7.70
C VAL A 127 2.41 -5.72 -6.70
N THR A 128 1.32 -6.28 -6.18
CA THR A 128 0.44 -5.63 -5.20
C THR A 128 1.22 -5.22 -3.96
N LEU A 129 1.96 -6.15 -3.35
CA LEU A 129 2.74 -5.87 -2.14
C LEU A 129 3.78 -4.78 -2.38
N GLY A 130 4.59 -4.89 -3.45
CA GLY A 130 5.63 -3.89 -3.72
C GLY A 130 5.06 -2.51 -4.04
N THR A 131 3.89 -2.44 -4.68
CA THR A 131 3.25 -1.15 -4.98
C THR A 131 2.67 -0.52 -3.72
N VAL A 132 2.09 -1.30 -2.81
CA VAL A 132 1.63 -0.79 -1.50
C VAL A 132 2.78 -0.17 -0.72
N LEU A 133 3.99 -0.73 -0.76
CA LEU A 133 5.17 -0.11 -0.10
C LEU A 133 5.37 1.33 -0.58
N GLY A 134 5.39 1.54 -1.91
CA GLY A 134 5.58 2.87 -2.50
C GLY A 134 4.44 3.82 -2.17
N VAL A 135 3.20 3.32 -2.24
CA VAL A 135 1.99 4.08 -1.92
C VAL A 135 2.00 4.55 -0.46
N MET A 136 2.33 3.67 0.48
CA MET A 136 2.35 4.00 1.90
C MET A 136 3.52 4.91 2.28
N ILE A 137 4.69 4.73 1.67
CA ILE A 137 5.82 5.68 1.79
C ILE A 137 5.38 7.07 1.32
N ALA A 138 4.78 7.17 0.14
CA ALA A 138 4.33 8.44 -0.43
C ALA A 138 3.24 9.09 0.43
N TRP A 139 2.25 8.31 0.87
CA TRP A 139 1.14 8.80 1.70
C TRP A 139 1.63 9.31 3.05
N ARG A 140 2.41 8.52 3.80
CA ARG A 140 2.88 8.92 5.14
C ARG A 140 3.84 10.09 5.06
N ALA A 141 4.71 10.16 4.04
CA ALA A 141 5.53 11.33 3.79
C ALA A 141 4.68 12.56 3.46
N PHE A 142 3.67 12.43 2.58
CA PHE A 142 2.76 13.50 2.20
C PHE A 142 1.95 14.01 3.40
N ALA A 143 1.33 13.13 4.17
CA ALA A 143 0.56 13.48 5.36
C ALA A 143 1.38 14.34 6.34
N LYS A 144 2.71 14.12 6.40
CA LYS A 144 3.63 14.92 7.22
C LYS A 144 4.05 16.23 6.55
N VAL A 145 4.35 16.25 5.25
CA VAL A 145 4.64 17.49 4.47
C VAL A 145 3.46 18.46 4.55
N VAL A 146 2.27 17.91 4.43
CA VAL A 146 1.00 18.60 4.54
C VAL A 146 0.80 18.94 6.03
N GLY A 147 0.42 17.98 6.88
CA GLY A 147 -0.02 18.23 8.24
C GLY A 147 0.97 18.97 9.15
N LEU A 148 2.25 18.55 9.17
CA LEU A 148 3.23 19.02 10.16
C LEU A 148 4.16 20.11 9.63
N MET A 149 4.70 19.95 8.42
CA MET A 149 5.61 20.96 7.85
C MET A 149 4.89 22.22 7.36
N GLY A 150 3.55 22.17 7.29
CA GLY A 150 2.73 23.32 6.94
C GLY A 150 3.17 23.93 5.62
N TRP A 151 3.50 23.10 4.63
CA TRP A 151 4.09 23.55 3.37
C TRP A 151 3.23 24.58 2.64
N TRP A 152 1.90 24.54 2.83
CA TRP A 152 0.96 25.52 2.31
C TRP A 152 0.92 26.86 3.10
N ARG A 153 1.60 26.97 4.24
CA ARG A 153 1.52 28.15 5.11
C ARG A 153 2.25 29.33 4.44
N PRO A 154 1.60 30.49 4.31
CA PRO A 154 2.24 31.69 3.79
C PRO A 154 3.47 32.07 4.63
N GLY A 155 4.59 32.40 3.96
CA GLY A 155 5.82 32.84 4.64
C GLY A 155 6.72 31.70 5.15
N ARG A 156 6.44 30.44 4.78
CA ARG A 156 7.26 29.29 5.15
C ARG A 156 8.65 29.37 4.52
N VAL A 157 9.68 29.28 5.35
CA VAL A 157 11.09 29.19 4.92
C VAL A 157 11.48 27.72 4.86
N LYS A 158 12.19 27.34 3.80
CA LYS A 158 12.72 25.99 3.61
C LYS A 158 13.65 25.63 4.77
N GLY A 159 13.50 24.43 5.33
CA GLY A 159 14.41 23.93 6.36
C GLY A 159 15.76 23.51 5.76
N GLU A 160 16.84 23.59 6.52
CA GLU A 160 18.19 23.23 6.04
C GLU A 160 18.31 21.78 5.58
N ARG A 161 17.54 20.86 6.18
CA ARG A 161 17.58 19.41 5.91
C ARG A 161 16.54 18.94 4.90
N GLU A 162 15.73 19.86 4.37
CA GLU A 162 14.58 19.51 3.54
C GLU A 162 14.99 18.87 2.20
N ASP A 163 16.10 19.31 1.61
CA ASP A 163 16.62 18.70 0.38
C ASP A 163 17.07 17.25 0.59
N ASP A 164 17.72 16.97 1.71
CA ASP A 164 18.16 15.63 2.07
C ASP A 164 16.95 14.71 2.32
N ASP A 165 15.90 15.23 2.96
CA ASP A 165 14.65 14.51 3.18
C ASP A 165 13.93 14.17 1.87
N TRP A 166 13.85 15.12 0.94
CA TRP A 166 13.31 14.87 -0.40
C TRP A 166 14.13 13.84 -1.17
N ALA A 167 15.46 13.95 -1.14
CA ALA A 167 16.35 12.96 -1.76
C ALA A 167 16.14 11.56 -1.17
N PHE A 168 15.98 11.46 0.16
CA PHE A 168 15.69 10.21 0.85
C PHE A 168 14.33 9.63 0.47
N LEU A 169 13.29 10.45 0.36
CA LEU A 169 11.96 10.04 -0.11
C LEU A 169 12.05 9.47 -1.53
N PHE A 170 12.67 10.18 -2.48
CA PHE A 170 12.79 9.71 -3.85
C PHE A 170 13.60 8.42 -3.98
N ALA A 171 14.70 8.30 -3.22
CA ALA A 171 15.47 7.06 -3.16
C ALA A 171 14.62 5.89 -2.62
N SER A 172 13.80 6.15 -1.61
CA SER A 172 12.91 5.15 -1.01
C SER A 172 11.79 4.73 -1.96
N LEU A 173 11.22 5.66 -2.74
CA LEU A 173 10.27 5.36 -3.81
C LEU A 173 10.92 4.55 -4.94
N GLY A 174 12.18 4.86 -5.31
CA GLY A 174 12.96 4.05 -6.23
C GLY A 174 13.18 2.62 -5.72
N GLY A 175 13.48 2.47 -4.43
CA GLY A 175 13.56 1.17 -3.76
C GLY A 175 12.23 0.41 -3.79
N ALA A 176 11.12 1.08 -3.51
CA ALA A 176 9.78 0.48 -3.60
C ALA A 176 9.45 0.03 -5.03
N ALA A 177 9.79 0.82 -6.04
CA ALA A 177 9.63 0.43 -7.44
C ALA A 177 10.48 -0.80 -7.82
N ALA A 178 11.69 -0.91 -7.28
CA ALA A 178 12.52 -2.11 -7.45
C ALA A 178 11.89 -3.33 -6.78
N VAL A 179 11.31 -3.18 -5.58
CA VAL A 179 10.57 -4.26 -4.89
C VAL A 179 9.35 -4.68 -5.71
N ALA A 180 8.56 -3.75 -6.23
CA ALA A 180 7.41 -4.05 -7.09
C ALA A 180 7.81 -4.77 -8.37
N THR A 181 8.90 -4.33 -9.01
CA THR A 181 9.44 -4.97 -10.21
C THR A 181 9.96 -6.38 -9.90
N GLY A 182 10.70 -6.56 -8.80
CA GLY A 182 11.14 -7.87 -8.34
C GLY A 182 9.97 -8.80 -8.02
N GLY A 183 8.92 -8.27 -7.39
CA GLY A 183 7.65 -8.98 -7.17
C GLY A 183 7.01 -9.42 -8.48
N ALA A 184 6.95 -8.54 -9.49
CA ALA A 184 6.44 -8.86 -10.82
C ALA A 184 7.21 -10.00 -11.49
N VAL A 185 8.55 -9.97 -11.41
CA VAL A 185 9.41 -11.02 -11.96
C VAL A 185 9.18 -12.35 -11.22
N ALA A 186 9.07 -12.32 -9.90
CA ALA A 186 8.78 -13.51 -9.11
C ALA A 186 7.40 -14.09 -9.45
N ASP A 187 6.38 -13.25 -9.58
CA ASP A 187 5.03 -13.67 -9.97
C ASP A 187 5.04 -14.32 -11.38
N PHE A 188 5.77 -13.73 -12.32
CA PHE A 188 5.93 -14.28 -13.67
C PHE A 188 6.64 -15.65 -13.66
N ALA A 189 7.78 -15.75 -12.97
CA ALA A 189 8.54 -16.99 -12.87
C ALA A 189 7.74 -18.11 -12.20
N THR A 190 6.98 -17.79 -11.15
CA THR A 190 6.16 -18.76 -10.43
C THR A 190 5.05 -19.33 -11.31
N ARG A 191 4.41 -18.50 -12.14
CA ARG A 191 3.42 -18.98 -13.12
C ARG A 191 4.03 -19.92 -14.15
N TRP A 192 5.21 -19.57 -14.67
CA TRP A 192 5.92 -20.38 -15.66
C TRP A 192 6.32 -21.76 -15.12
N LEU A 193 6.78 -21.83 -13.87
CA LEU A 193 7.14 -23.09 -13.22
C LEU A 193 5.92 -23.99 -12.99
N VAL A 194 4.79 -23.40 -12.58
CA VAL A 194 3.53 -24.16 -12.37
C VAL A 194 2.96 -24.68 -13.69
N GLU A 195 3.05 -23.91 -14.77
CA GLU A 195 2.58 -24.33 -16.10
C GLU A 195 3.53 -25.35 -16.77
N GLY A 196 4.83 -25.31 -16.46
CA GLY A 196 5.84 -26.24 -16.98
C GLY A 196 5.79 -27.65 -16.37
N ASP A 197 5.26 -27.81 -15.17
CA ASP A 197 5.14 -29.12 -14.47
C ASP A 197 3.90 -29.93 -14.90
N ILE A 198 3.06 -29.39 -15.79
CA ILE A 198 1.85 -30.05 -16.32
C ILE A 198 2.08 -30.56 -17.77
N GLY A 199 3.33 -30.58 -18.23
CA GLY A 199 3.75 -31.04 -19.56
C GLY A 199 4.23 -32.48 -19.61
#